data_AF-A0AAW7IPI5-F1
#
_entry.id   AF-A0AAW7IPI5-F1
#
_cell.length_a   1.000
_cell.length_b   1.000
_cell.length_c   1.000
_cell.angle_alpha   90.00
_cell.angle_beta   90.00
_cell.angle_gamma   90.00
#
_symmetry.space_group_name_H-M   'P 1'
#
loop_
_entity.id
_entity.type
_entity.pdbx_description
1 polymer ?
#
loop_
_entity_poly.entity_id
_entity_poly.type
_entity_poly.pdbx_seq_one_letter_code
_entity_poly.pdbx_strand_id
1 'polypeptide(L)'
;MRNRNIKLVFTNLINNMYKLVMDGRDNMKDNVRKEAVLEAYLSLWNNRKVADGGGREVLSELIRRELLDENAHPRARKPVLEKFYLCIKRVMGSALSEEMKNAIVISYVTELERL
;
A
#
# COMPACT_ATOMS: atom_id res chain seq x y z
N MET A 1 35.72 -8.63 -40.86
CA MET A 1 35.27 -8.01 -39.58
C MET A 1 33.85 -7.45 -39.72
N ARG A 2 32.78 -8.23 -39.50
CA ARG A 2 31.40 -7.68 -39.53
C ARG A 2 30.35 -8.58 -38.88
N ASN A 3 30.62 -9.25 -37.75
CA ASN A 3 29.64 -10.16 -37.12
C ASN A 3 29.49 -10.04 -35.61
N ARG A 4 30.22 -9.13 -34.94
CA ARG A 4 30.09 -8.93 -33.49
C ARG A 4 28.94 -7.99 -33.09
N ASN A 5 28.60 -7.02 -33.94
CA ASN A 5 27.54 -6.04 -33.63
C ASN A 5 26.13 -6.64 -33.65
N ILE A 6 25.82 -7.55 -34.59
CA ILE A 6 24.47 -8.13 -34.70
C ILE A 6 24.17 -9.06 -33.51
N LYS A 7 25.11 -9.92 -33.11
CA LYS A 7 24.96 -10.76 -31.91
C LYS A 7 24.76 -9.90 -30.66
N LEU A 8 25.55 -8.85 -30.48
CA LEU A 8 25.45 -7.97 -29.31
C LEU A 8 24.08 -7.28 -29.25
N VAL A 9 23.60 -6.74 -30.38
CA VAL A 9 22.28 -6.08 -30.46
C VAL A 9 21.15 -7.06 -30.18
N PHE A 10 21.21 -8.28 -30.72
CA PHE A 10 20.19 -9.31 -30.50
C PHE A 10 20.16 -9.78 -29.03
N THR A 11 21.33 -9.95 -28.41
CA THR A 11 21.43 -10.35 -27.00
C THR A 11 20.90 -9.24 -26.08
N ASN A 12 21.21 -7.98 -26.39
CA ASN A 12 20.70 -6.83 -25.65
C ASN A 12 19.18 -6.68 -25.79
N LEU A 13 18.61 -6.91 -26.97
CA LEU A 13 17.16 -6.93 -27.20
C LEU A 13 16.47 -8.03 -26.37
N ILE A 14 17.03 -9.24 -26.39
CA ILE A 14 16.50 -10.36 -25.62
C ILE A 14 16.57 -10.07 -24.12
N ASN A 15 17.72 -9.61 -23.62
CA ASN A 15 17.89 -9.28 -22.20
C ASN A 15 16.94 -8.15 -21.75
N ASN A 16 16.75 -7.13 -22.58
CA ASN A 16 15.84 -6.03 -22.26
C ASN A 16 14.37 -6.50 -22.27
N MET A 17 14.00 -7.38 -23.21
CA MET A 17 12.66 -7.99 -23.24
C MET A 17 12.42 -8.87 -22.01
N TYR A 18 13.37 -9.72 -21.62
CA TYR A 18 13.25 -10.51 -20.39
C TYR A 18 13.15 -9.61 -19.16
N LYS A 19 13.95 -8.55 -19.07
CA LYS A 19 13.87 -7.58 -17.97
C LYS A 19 12.49 -6.91 -17.90
N LEU A 20 11.95 -6.44 -19.03
CA LEU A 20 10.61 -5.84 -19.09
C LEU A 20 9.50 -6.81 -18.67
N VAL A 21 9.61 -8.10 -19.07
CA VAL A 21 8.64 -9.13 -18.70
C VAL A 21 8.72 -9.47 -17.20
N MET A 22 9.92 -9.51 -16.62
CA MET A 22 10.11 -9.77 -15.19
C MET A 22 9.67 -8.58 -14.35
N ASP A 23 10.05 -7.35 -14.71
CA ASP A 23 9.61 -6.12 -14.04
C ASP A 23 8.07 -5.99 -14.06
N GLY A 24 7.43 -6.34 -15.19
CA GLY A 24 5.96 -6.34 -15.29
C GLY A 24 5.28 -7.39 -14.39
N ARG A 25 5.90 -8.55 -14.20
CA ARG A 25 5.39 -9.62 -13.33
C ARG A 25 5.51 -9.25 -11.84
N ASP A 26 6.61 -8.65 -11.44
CA ASP A 26 6.82 -8.23 -10.05
C ASP A 26 5.88 -7.08 -9.67
N ASN A 27 5.64 -6.14 -10.58
CA ASN A 27 4.68 -5.05 -10.39
C ASN A 27 3.23 -5.56 -10.24
N MET A 28 2.84 -6.60 -10.98
CA MET A 28 1.53 -7.26 -10.81
C MET A 28 1.38 -7.88 -9.43
N LYS A 29 2.39 -8.61 -8.93
CA LYS A 29 2.37 -9.18 -7.58
C LYS A 29 2.26 -8.12 -6.49
N ASP A 30 2.94 -6.99 -6.68
CA ASP A 30 2.88 -5.88 -5.74
C ASP A 30 1.52 -5.21 -5.70
N ASN A 31 0.83 -5.11 -6.84
CA ASN A 31 -0.53 -4.56 -6.90
C ASN A 31 -1.55 -5.49 -6.23
N VAL A 32 -1.48 -6.80 -6.50
CA VAL A 32 -2.32 -7.80 -5.82
C VAL A 32 -2.10 -7.76 -4.30
N ARG A 33 -0.84 -7.64 -3.85
CA ARG A 33 -0.54 -7.50 -2.42
C ARG A 33 -1.13 -6.21 -1.83
N LYS A 34 -1.04 -5.08 -2.53
CA LYS A 34 -1.61 -3.80 -2.08
C LYS A 34 -3.14 -3.86 -1.96
N GLU A 35 -3.80 -4.49 -2.92
CA GLU A 35 -5.25 -4.71 -2.89
C GLU A 35 -5.66 -5.56 -1.69
N ALA A 36 -4.95 -6.67 -1.43
CA ALA A 36 -5.20 -7.51 -0.26
C ALA A 36 -5.03 -6.75 1.07
N VAL A 37 -4.02 -5.89 1.19
CA VAL A 37 -3.82 -5.05 2.38
C VAL A 37 -4.95 -4.03 2.54
N LEU A 38 -5.40 -3.42 1.44
CA LEU A 38 -6.52 -2.48 1.45
C LEU A 38 -7.83 -3.18 1.88
N GLU A 39 -8.13 -4.36 1.32
CA GLU A 39 -9.30 -5.15 1.71
C GLU A 39 -9.25 -5.55 3.19
N ALA A 40 -8.09 -6.02 3.66
CA ALA A 40 -7.89 -6.34 5.08
C ALA A 40 -8.12 -5.11 5.96
N TYR A 41 -7.58 -3.94 5.58
CA TYR A 41 -7.82 -2.68 6.28
C TYR A 41 -9.31 -2.31 6.32
N LEU A 42 -10.01 -2.39 5.18
CA LEU A 42 -11.43 -2.06 5.09
C LEU A 42 -12.29 -3.00 5.95
N SER A 43 -11.92 -4.27 6.08
CA SER A 43 -12.63 -5.23 6.93
C SER A 43 -12.62 -4.85 8.42
N LEU A 44 -11.61 -4.10 8.88
CA LEU A 44 -11.53 -3.59 10.25
C LEU A 44 -12.52 -2.44 10.51
N TRP A 45 -13.05 -1.86 9.44
CA TRP A 45 -13.81 -0.62 9.47
C TRP A 45 -15.11 -0.76 8.69
N ASN A 46 -16.06 -1.50 9.28
CA ASN A 46 -17.43 -1.58 8.78
C ASN A 46 -17.97 -0.19 8.40
N ASN A 47 -18.45 -0.04 7.17
CA ASN A 47 -19.10 1.15 6.59
C ASN A 47 -18.23 2.29 6.01
N ARG A 48 -16.94 2.09 5.72
CA ARG A 48 -16.24 3.06 4.84
C ARG A 48 -16.49 2.70 3.38
N LYS A 49 -17.42 3.40 2.72
CA LYS A 49 -17.50 3.40 1.26
C LYS A 49 -16.21 4.02 0.73
N VAL A 50 -15.39 3.23 0.06
CA VAL A 50 -14.29 3.73 -0.77
C VAL A 50 -14.94 4.45 -1.95
N ALA A 51 -14.68 5.75 -2.10
CA ALA A 51 -15.01 6.44 -3.34
C ALA A 51 -14.05 5.94 -4.42
N ASP A 52 -14.59 5.55 -5.58
CA ASP A 52 -13.91 4.78 -6.62
C ASP A 52 -12.46 5.18 -6.89
N GLY A 53 -11.59 4.17 -6.88
CA GLY A 53 -10.15 4.23 -7.08
C GLY A 53 -9.51 3.16 -6.22
N GLY A 54 -8.88 2.14 -6.80
CA GLY A 54 -8.19 1.07 -6.08
C GLY A 54 -6.68 1.32 -5.99
N GLY A 55 -6.04 0.96 -4.87
CA GLY A 55 -4.57 0.93 -4.76
C GLY A 55 -3.97 1.54 -3.48
N ARG A 56 -2.63 1.64 -3.44
CA ARG A 56 -1.81 2.18 -2.31
C ARG A 56 -2.17 3.62 -1.97
N GLU A 57 -2.45 4.45 -2.98
CA GLU A 57 -2.83 5.86 -2.78
C GLU A 57 -4.13 5.98 -1.99
N VAL A 58 -5.03 5.03 -2.17
CA VAL A 58 -6.33 4.99 -1.49
C VAL A 58 -6.14 4.59 -0.03
N LEU A 59 -5.31 3.58 0.24
CA LEU A 59 -4.98 3.20 1.62
C LEU A 59 -4.27 4.32 2.37
N SER A 60 -3.26 4.95 1.76
CA SER A 60 -2.51 6.07 2.34
C SER A 60 -3.44 7.23 2.67
N GLU A 61 -4.33 7.62 1.75
CA GLU A 61 -5.29 8.69 1.99
C GLU A 61 -6.30 8.34 3.09
N LEU A 62 -6.84 7.11 3.10
CA LEU A 62 -7.75 6.66 4.16
C LEU A 62 -7.09 6.72 5.54
N ILE A 63 -5.83 6.28 5.63
CA ILE A 63 -5.03 6.35 6.85
C ILE A 63 -4.77 7.80 7.25
N ARG A 64 -4.36 8.66 6.32
CA ARG A 64 -4.10 10.10 6.57
C ARG A 64 -5.31 10.79 7.19
N ARG A 65 -6.47 10.62 6.57
CA ARG A 65 -7.75 11.22 7.02
C ARG A 65 -8.16 10.69 8.40
N GLU A 66 -7.88 9.43 8.67
CA GLU A 66 -8.14 8.81 9.97
C GLU A 66 -7.20 9.34 11.07
N LEU A 67 -5.91 9.47 10.77
CA LEU A 67 -4.91 10.02 11.69
C LEU A 67 -5.22 11.47 12.06
N LEU A 68 -5.67 12.27 11.10
CA LEU A 68 -6.09 13.65 11.32
C LEU A 68 -7.51 13.78 11.90
N ASP A 69 -8.21 12.65 12.07
CA ASP A 69 -9.57 12.59 12.59
C ASP A 69 -10.50 13.58 11.87
N GLU A 70 -10.37 13.64 10.54
CA GLU A 70 -11.07 14.61 9.70
C GLU A 70 -12.58 14.41 9.70
N ASN A 71 -13.03 13.17 9.90
CA ASN A 71 -14.44 12.81 9.94
C ASN A 71 -15.10 13.09 11.30
N ALA A 72 -14.32 13.43 12.34
CA ALA A 72 -14.87 13.83 13.63
C ALA A 72 -15.22 15.33 13.64
N HIS A 73 -16.28 15.67 14.37
CA HIS A 73 -16.62 17.06 14.63
C HIS A 73 -15.42 17.79 15.29
N PRO A 74 -15.10 19.04 14.93
CA PRO A 74 -13.88 19.72 15.39
C PRO A 74 -13.65 19.70 16.91
N ARG A 75 -14.73 19.74 17.69
CA ARG A 75 -14.68 19.71 19.17
C ARG A 75 -14.37 18.33 19.77
N ALA A 76 -14.56 17.26 19.01
CA ALA A 76 -14.29 15.88 19.43
C ALA A 76 -13.00 15.32 18.80
N ARG A 77 -12.27 16.15 18.05
CA ARG A 77 -11.08 15.76 17.31
C ARG A 77 -9.96 15.36 18.27
N LYS A 78 -9.39 14.18 18.04
CA LYS A 78 -8.26 13.68 18.84
C LYS A 78 -6.91 14.09 18.22
N PRO A 79 -5.85 14.26 19.03
CA PRO A 79 -4.49 14.42 18.54
C PRO A 79 -4.05 13.21 17.69
N VAL A 80 -3.19 13.47 16.72
CA VAL A 80 -2.70 12.47 15.74
C VAL A 80 -2.11 11.24 16.43
N LEU A 81 -1.27 11.41 17.46
CA LEU A 81 -0.66 10.29 18.20
C LEU A 81 -1.69 9.46 18.97
N GLU A 82 -2.71 10.09 19.53
CA GLU A 82 -3.79 9.36 20.22
C GLU A 82 -4.59 8.55 19.20
N LYS A 83 -4.87 9.10 18.02
CA LYS A 83 -5.51 8.37 16.94
C LYS A 83 -4.69 7.21 16.43
N PHE A 84 -3.41 7.44 16.18
CA PHE A 84 -2.48 6.40 15.80
C PHE A 84 -2.55 5.24 16.79
N TYR A 85 -2.42 5.51 18.09
CA TYR A 85 -2.52 4.47 19.13
C TYR A 85 -3.85 3.69 19.07
N LEU A 86 -4.99 4.39 18.96
CA LEU A 86 -6.31 3.75 18.87
C LEU A 86 -6.44 2.86 17.62
N CYS A 87 -5.90 3.30 16.49
CA CYS A 87 -5.90 2.54 15.24
C CYS A 87 -5.04 1.29 15.35
N ILE A 88 -3.79 1.41 15.83
CA ILE A 88 -2.89 0.28 16.02
C ILE A 88 -3.49 -0.74 16.99
N LYS A 89 -4.09 -0.28 18.10
CA LYS A 89 -4.77 -1.17 19.05
C LYS A 89 -5.88 -1.99 18.38
N ARG A 90 -6.67 -1.40 17.47
CA ARG A 90 -7.70 -2.12 16.70
C ARG A 90 -7.08 -3.14 15.74
N VAL A 91 -6.04 -2.76 15.01
CA VAL A 91 -5.33 -3.65 14.07
C VAL A 91 -4.78 -4.87 14.80
N MET A 92 -4.07 -4.65 15.92
CA MET A 92 -3.46 -5.74 16.69
C MET A 92 -4.50 -6.67 17.32
N GLY A 93 -5.65 -6.13 17.76
CA GLY A 93 -6.76 -6.90 18.31
C GLY A 93 -7.64 -7.62 17.28
N SER A 94 -7.33 -7.52 15.98
CA SER A 94 -8.11 -8.15 14.91
C SER A 94 -7.72 -9.61 14.66
N ALA A 95 -8.61 -10.33 13.97
CA ALA A 95 -8.39 -11.71 13.52
C ALA A 95 -7.60 -11.79 12.18
N LEU A 96 -7.02 -10.68 11.71
CA LEU A 96 -6.18 -10.67 10.51
C LEU A 96 -4.91 -11.50 10.71
N SER A 97 -4.31 -11.97 9.62
CA SER A 97 -3.00 -12.61 9.68
C SER A 97 -1.92 -11.63 10.15
N GLU A 98 -0.88 -12.14 10.79
CA GLU A 98 0.24 -11.33 11.26
C GLU A 98 0.92 -10.55 10.12
N GLU A 99 0.99 -11.14 8.92
CA GLU A 99 1.49 -10.44 7.72
C GLU A 99 0.65 -9.20 7.38
N MET A 100 -0.68 -9.33 7.38
CA MET A 100 -1.58 -8.21 7.08
C MET A 100 -1.55 -7.16 8.18
N LYS A 101 -1.50 -7.57 9.45
CA LYS A 101 -1.34 -6.63 10.57
C LYS A 101 -0.07 -5.80 10.41
N ASN A 102 1.07 -6.46 10.17
CA ASN A 102 2.35 -5.79 9.97
C ASN A 102 2.31 -4.82 8.78
N ALA A 103 1.74 -5.23 7.65
CA ALA A 103 1.61 -4.38 6.48
C ALA A 103 0.76 -3.12 6.76
N ILE A 104 -0.35 -3.26 7.49
CA ILE A 104 -1.21 -2.13 7.89
C ILE A 104 -0.46 -1.21 8.87
N VAL A 105 0.22 -1.77 9.88
CA VAL A 105 1.01 -1.01 10.86
C VAL A 105 2.11 -0.21 10.17
N ILE A 106 2.86 -0.81 9.25
CA ILE A 106 3.90 -0.11 8.47
C ILE A 106 3.28 1.04 7.67
N SER A 107 2.10 0.84 7.10
CA SER A 107 1.38 1.89 6.37
C SER A 107 1.00 3.07 7.28
N TYR A 108 0.56 2.80 8.51
CA TYR A 108 0.30 3.84 9.51
C TYR A 108 1.56 4.60 9.94
N VAL A 109 2.67 3.89 10.18
CA VAL A 109 3.96 4.51 10.55
C VAL A 109 4.45 5.41 9.41
N THR A 110 4.44 4.88 8.18
CA THR A 110 4.87 5.62 6.98
C THR A 110 4.05 6.89 6.79
N GLU A 111 2.74 6.84 7.00
CA GLU A 111 1.89 8.03 6.84
C GLU A 111 2.05 9.02 8.00
N LEU A 112 2.24 8.54 9.23
CA LEU A 112 2.52 9.39 10.38
C LEU A 112 3.83 10.18 10.21
N GLU A 113 4.86 9.57 9.63
CA GLU A 113 6.15 10.23 9.34
C GLU A 113 6.03 11.32 8.26
N ARG A 114 4.97 11.28 7.44
CA ARG A 114 4.72 12.25 6.36
C ARG A 114 3.87 13.44 6.80
N LEU A 115 3.21 13.36 7.95
CA LEU A 115 2.36 14.40 8.54
C LEU A 115 3.18 15.42 9.33
#